data_AF-A0A8T5LFQ6-F1
#
_entry.id   AF-A0A8T5LFQ6-F1
#
_cell.length_a   1.000
_cell.length_b   1.000
_cell.length_c   1.000
_cell.angle_alpha   90.00
_cell.angle_beta   90.00
_cell.angle_gamma   90.00
#
_symmetry.space_group_name_H-M   'P 1'
#
loop_
_entity.id
_entity.type
_entity.pdbx_description
1 polymer ?
#
loop_
_entity_poly.entity_id
_entity_poly.type
_entity_poly.pdbx_seq_one_letter_code
_entity_poly.pdbx_strand_id
1 'polypeptide(L)'
;MKNFNSTALYHHYKSMCRTNYLKYLKSGELVTYKKYLYAYRGLVNTKWVAHKKTVPQIIFVNALKEMKGIIPDSILKKLYEIIKLKSRGREKDIVQNMVLMDDYIEEFLKNDEDAPREKSHATLNDLNKELRRVVLKR
;
A
#
# COMPACT_ATOMS: atom_id res chain seq x y z
N MET A 1 -8.90 12.37 -16.90
CA MET A 1 -9.05 11.23 -15.97
C MET A 1 -10.30 11.47 -15.14
N LYS A 2 -11.45 10.89 -15.51
CA LYS A 2 -12.66 10.94 -14.69
C LYS A 2 -12.54 9.85 -13.62
N ASN A 3 -12.54 10.28 -12.35
CA ASN A 3 -12.71 9.49 -11.12
C ASN A 3 -11.45 8.81 -10.53
N PHE A 4 -10.47 9.61 -10.09
CA PHE A 4 -9.48 9.17 -9.09
C PHE A 4 -10.13 9.21 -7.69
N ASN A 5 -10.31 8.04 -7.07
CA ASN A 5 -10.77 7.93 -5.68
C ASN A 5 -9.61 7.47 -4.78
N SER A 6 -9.01 8.41 -4.05
CA SER A 6 -7.86 8.13 -3.19
C SER A 6 -8.18 7.17 -2.03
N THR A 7 -9.39 7.20 -1.49
CA THR A 7 -9.81 6.30 -0.39
C THR A 7 -9.92 4.87 -0.88
N ALA A 8 -10.61 4.66 -1.99
CA ALA A 8 -10.75 3.33 -2.60
C ALA A 8 -9.39 2.74 -2.99
N LEU A 9 -8.52 3.55 -3.61
CA LEU A 9 -7.17 3.12 -4.00
C LEU A 9 -6.27 2.82 -2.78
N TYR A 10 -6.36 3.62 -1.71
CA TYR A 10 -5.62 3.37 -0.47
C TYR A 10 -5.96 1.98 0.09
N HIS A 11 -7.24 1.68 0.29
CA HIS A 11 -7.67 0.39 0.85
C HIS A 11 -7.35 -0.78 -0.09
N HIS A 12 -7.49 -0.58 -1.41
CA HIS A 12 -7.10 -1.58 -2.39
C HIS A 12 -5.61 -1.94 -2.29
N TYR A 13 -4.72 -0.94 -2.30
CA TYR A 13 -3.27 -1.19 -2.20
C TYR A 13 -2.85 -1.74 -0.83
N LYS A 14 -3.48 -1.29 0.26
CA LYS A 14 -3.20 -1.83 1.60
C LYS A 14 -3.60 -3.29 1.69
N SER A 15 -4.76 -3.65 1.14
CA SER A 15 -5.21 -5.04 1.02
C SER A 15 -4.25 -5.89 0.17
N MET A 16 -3.81 -5.38 -0.99
CA MET A 16 -2.81 -6.06 -1.82
C MET A 16 -1.50 -6.32 -1.07
N CYS A 17 -1.01 -5.34 -0.29
CA CYS A 17 0.16 -5.51 0.56
C CYS A 17 -0.06 -6.65 1.57
N ARG A 18 -1.20 -6.64 2.28
CA ARG A 18 -1.57 -7.67 3.26
C ARG A 18 -1.61 -9.06 2.63
N THR A 19 -2.34 -9.22 1.53
CA THR A 19 -2.48 -10.51 0.84
C THR A 19 -1.12 -11.04 0.41
N ASN A 20 -0.28 -10.20 -0.20
CA ASN A 20 1.05 -10.62 -0.65
C ASN A 20 1.96 -10.98 0.53
N TYR A 21 1.94 -10.20 1.60
CA TYR A 21 2.73 -10.47 2.80
C TYR A 21 2.34 -11.80 3.44
N LEU A 22 1.05 -12.00 3.70
CA LEU A 22 0.55 -13.24 4.33
C LEU A 22 0.83 -14.47 3.45
N LYS A 23 0.57 -14.36 2.15
CA LYS A 23 0.73 -15.47 1.21
C LYS A 23 2.19 -15.85 0.99
N TYR A 24 3.09 -14.87 0.90
CA TYR A 24 4.43 -15.11 0.36
C TYR A 24 5.57 -14.94 1.36
N LEU A 25 5.38 -14.16 2.42
CA LEU A 25 6.45 -13.83 3.38
C LEU A 25 6.19 -14.44 4.76
N LYS A 26 4.91 -14.51 5.19
CA LYS A 26 4.52 -15.03 6.51
C LYS A 26 4.05 -16.48 6.51
N SER A 27 3.75 -17.07 5.35
CA SER A 27 3.26 -18.45 5.22
C SER A 27 4.28 -19.53 5.59
N GLY A 28 5.56 -19.16 5.81
CA GLY A 28 6.64 -20.12 6.09
C GLY A 28 7.13 -20.87 4.84
N GLU A 29 6.62 -20.56 3.65
CA GLU A 29 7.14 -21.07 2.38
C GLU A 29 8.49 -20.42 2.00
N LEU A 30 9.08 -20.89 0.89
CA LEU A 30 10.27 -20.32 0.27
C LEU A 30 10.10 -18.81 -0.04
N VAL A 31 10.76 -17.96 0.75
CA VAL A 31 10.77 -16.50 0.57
C VAL A 31 11.81 -16.10 -0.47
N THR A 32 11.46 -15.14 -1.35
CA THR A 32 12.36 -14.62 -2.38
C THR A 32 12.38 -13.10 -2.42
N TYR A 33 13.43 -12.53 -3.01
CA TYR A 33 13.53 -11.10 -3.30
C TYR A 33 12.32 -10.56 -4.08
N LYS A 34 11.83 -11.33 -5.05
CA LYS A 34 10.66 -10.95 -5.86
C LYS A 34 9.38 -10.87 -5.03
N LYS A 35 9.19 -11.80 -4.08
CA LYS A 35 8.06 -11.81 -3.15
C LYS A 35 8.06 -10.56 -2.25
N TYR A 36 9.24 -10.15 -1.76
CA TYR A 36 9.40 -8.87 -1.05
C TYR A 36 8.94 -7.68 -1.90
N LEU A 37 9.38 -7.59 -3.15
CA LEU A 37 8.98 -6.49 -4.04
C LEU A 37 7.47 -6.46 -4.32
N TYR A 38 6.78 -7.61 -4.28
CA TYR A 38 5.32 -7.63 -4.45
C TYR A 38 4.57 -7.09 -3.23
N ALA A 39 5.00 -7.42 -2.02
CA ALA A 39 4.42 -6.85 -0.81
C ALA A 39 4.70 -5.34 -0.73
N TYR A 40 5.96 -4.94 -0.92
CA TYR A 40 6.39 -3.55 -0.83
C TYR A 40 5.79 -2.63 -1.91
N ARG A 41 5.46 -3.15 -3.09
CA ARG A 41 4.68 -2.37 -4.07
C ARG A 41 3.33 -1.94 -3.52
N GLY A 42 2.62 -2.85 -2.83
CA GLY A 42 1.36 -2.51 -2.16
C GLY A 42 1.55 -1.42 -1.11
N LEU A 43 2.55 -1.58 -0.23
CA LEU A 43 2.87 -0.60 0.82
C LEU A 43 3.20 0.78 0.23
N VAL A 44 4.14 0.84 -0.71
CA VAL A 44 4.58 2.07 -1.36
C VAL A 44 3.43 2.75 -2.09
N ASN A 45 2.61 1.99 -2.83
CA ASN A 45 1.44 2.53 -3.52
C ASN A 45 0.39 3.08 -2.55
N THR A 46 0.20 2.41 -1.40
CA THR A 46 -0.71 2.89 -0.36
C THR A 46 -0.24 4.22 0.20
N LYS A 47 1.03 4.31 0.63
CA LYS A 47 1.61 5.56 1.12
C LYS A 47 1.64 6.64 0.04
N TRP A 48 1.88 6.28 -1.22
CA TRP A 48 1.81 7.22 -2.34
C TRP A 48 0.44 7.88 -2.44
N VAL A 49 -0.63 7.08 -2.47
CA VAL A 49 -1.99 7.61 -2.55
C VAL A 49 -2.34 8.45 -1.32
N ALA A 50 -1.88 8.04 -0.13
CA ALA A 50 -2.08 8.80 1.09
C ALA A 50 -1.43 10.19 1.06
N HIS A 51 -0.15 10.29 0.67
CA HIS A 51 0.63 11.52 0.77
C HIS A 51 0.65 12.37 -0.50
N LYS A 52 0.65 11.75 -1.68
CA LYS A 52 0.75 12.44 -2.97
C LYS A 52 -0.60 12.69 -3.64
N LYS A 53 -1.67 12.00 -3.20
CA LYS A 53 -3.04 12.13 -3.73
C LYS A 53 -3.12 11.96 -5.26
N THR A 54 -2.28 11.09 -5.82
CA THR A 54 -2.26 10.75 -7.25
C THR A 54 -2.08 9.24 -7.44
N VAL A 55 -2.16 8.77 -8.69
CA VAL A 55 -1.84 7.37 -9.02
C VAL A 55 -0.31 7.15 -8.88
N PRO A 56 0.14 6.06 -8.24
CA PRO A 56 1.57 5.75 -8.12
C PRO A 56 2.27 5.63 -9.47
N GLN A 57 3.56 5.94 -9.50
CA GLN A 57 4.35 5.76 -10.70
C GLN A 57 4.50 4.28 -11.08
N ILE A 58 4.37 4.00 -12.37
CA ILE A 58 4.53 2.65 -12.94
C ILE A 58 5.95 2.12 -12.67
N ILE A 59 6.95 3.00 -12.80
CA ILE A 59 8.35 2.66 -12.56
C ILE A 59 8.63 2.71 -11.06
N PHE A 60 8.74 1.53 -10.45
CA PHE A 60 8.90 1.39 -9.00
C PHE A 60 10.10 2.15 -8.44
N VAL A 61 11.25 2.15 -9.13
CA VAL A 61 12.45 2.89 -8.69
C VAL A 61 12.19 4.39 -8.59
N ASN A 62 11.42 4.97 -9.51
CA ASN A 62 11.08 6.39 -9.47
C ASN A 62 10.08 6.67 -8.34
N ALA A 63 9.12 5.77 -8.13
CA ALA A 63 8.24 5.86 -6.96
C ALA A 63 9.06 5.90 -5.67
N LEU A 64 10.04 5.01 -5.48
CA LEU A 64 10.89 4.99 -4.29
C LEU A 64 11.66 6.31 -4.07
N LYS A 65 12.16 6.94 -5.14
CA LYS A 65 12.89 8.22 -5.05
C LYS A 65 12.01 9.32 -4.45
N GLU A 66 10.74 9.38 -4.87
CA GLU A 66 9.79 10.40 -4.40
C GLU A 66 9.17 10.11 -3.03
N MET A 67 9.42 8.93 -2.47
CA MET A 67 8.99 8.51 -1.14
C MET A 67 10.05 8.76 -0.06
N LYS A 68 11.19 9.38 -0.41
CA LYS A 68 12.18 9.84 0.57
C LYS A 68 11.53 10.79 1.58
N GLY A 69 11.79 10.58 2.88
CA GLY A 69 11.18 11.32 3.97
C GLY A 69 9.76 10.87 4.36
N ILE A 70 9.14 9.97 3.58
CA ILE A 70 7.86 9.32 3.93
C ILE A 70 8.10 7.87 4.37
N ILE A 71 9.02 7.17 3.69
CA ILE A 71 9.46 5.83 4.05
C ILE A 71 10.84 5.94 4.69
N PRO A 72 11.13 5.18 5.78
CA PRO A 72 12.44 5.21 6.42
C PRO A 72 13.59 4.90 5.45
N ASP A 73 14.70 5.61 5.58
CA ASP A 73 15.85 5.47 4.69
C ASP A 73 16.46 4.06 4.72
N SER A 74 16.39 3.36 5.87
CA SER A 74 16.82 1.97 6.02
C SER A 74 16.03 1.03 5.10
N ILE A 75 14.71 1.22 5.02
CA ILE A 75 13.81 0.45 4.15
C ILE A 75 14.05 0.79 2.68
N LEU A 76 14.18 2.08 2.35
CA LEU A 76 14.49 2.49 0.97
C LEU A 76 15.82 1.90 0.49
N LYS A 77 16.87 1.98 1.31
CA LYS A 77 18.17 1.37 1.02
C LYS A 77 18.01 -0.12 0.75
N LYS A 78 17.26 -0.83 1.60
CA LYS A 78 17.06 -2.27 1.44
C LYS A 78 16.30 -2.61 0.16
N LEU A 79 15.29 -1.83 -0.21
CA LEU A 79 14.57 -1.99 -1.47
C LEU A 79 15.48 -1.78 -2.69
N TYR A 80 16.36 -0.78 -2.67
CA TYR A 80 17.34 -0.59 -3.75
C TYR A 80 18.33 -1.75 -3.86
N GLU A 81 18.80 -2.31 -2.73
CA GLU A 81 19.62 -3.52 -2.73
C GLU A 81 18.89 -4.70 -3.39
N ILE A 82 17.63 -4.95 -3.00
CA ILE A 82 16.81 -6.03 -3.55
C ILE A 82 16.61 -5.85 -5.07
N ILE A 83 16.33 -4.63 -5.53
CA ILE A 83 16.16 -4.31 -6.96
C ILE A 83 17.46 -4.59 -7.74
N LYS A 84 18.62 -4.23 -7.17
CA LYS A 84 19.94 -4.49 -7.77
C LYS A 84 20.27 -5.99 -7.83
N LEU A 85 19.88 -6.75 -6.81
CA LEU A 85 20.04 -8.22 -6.81
C LEU A 85 19.15 -8.87 -7.85
N LYS A 86 17.91 -8.40 -7.98
CA LYS A 86 16.99 -8.82 -9.05
C LYS A 86 17.58 -8.56 -10.44
N SER A 87 18.14 -7.38 -10.71
CA SER A 87 18.70 -7.06 -12.03
C SER A 87 19.90 -7.93 -12.42
N ARG A 88 20.48 -8.66 -11.45
CA ARG A 88 21.56 -9.63 -11.65
C ARG A 88 21.05 -11.08 -11.80
N GLY A 89 19.75 -11.29 -12.02
CA GLY A 89 19.13 -12.61 -12.23
C GLY A 89 18.84 -13.40 -10.95
N ARG A 90 19.15 -12.86 -9.77
CA ARG A 90 19.00 -13.54 -8.47
C ARG A 90 17.59 -13.43 -7.88
N GLU A 91 16.56 -13.25 -8.70
CA GLU A 91 15.22 -12.92 -8.22
C GLU A 91 14.45 -14.10 -7.60
N LYS A 92 14.84 -15.32 -7.95
CA LYS A 92 14.26 -16.58 -7.46
C LYS A 92 15.02 -17.15 -6.27
N ASP A 93 16.13 -16.53 -5.90
CA ASP A 93 16.94 -16.97 -4.78
C ASP A 93 16.09 -16.99 -3.52
N ILE A 94 16.16 -18.13 -2.84
CA ILE A 94 15.55 -18.32 -1.53
C ILE A 94 16.38 -17.48 -0.56
N VAL A 95 15.70 -16.64 0.21
CA VAL A 95 16.30 -15.79 1.22
C VAL A 95 15.67 -16.07 2.56
N GLN A 96 16.45 -15.91 3.62
CA GLN A 96 15.86 -15.81 4.95
C GLN A 96 14.99 -14.56 5.03
N ASN A 97 13.94 -14.63 5.84
CA ASN A 97 13.12 -13.47 6.17
C ASN A 97 14.00 -12.33 6.69
N MET A 98 13.80 -11.16 6.10
CA MET A 98 14.49 -9.94 6.48
C MET A 98 13.67 -9.26 7.56
N VAL A 99 14.04 -9.50 8.83
CA VAL A 99 13.32 -9.01 10.03
C VAL A 99 12.95 -7.53 9.91
N LEU A 100 13.91 -6.66 9.58
CA LEU A 100 13.67 -5.22 9.35
C LEU A 100 12.53 -4.93 8.36
N MET A 101 12.46 -5.71 7.28
CA MET A 101 11.46 -5.51 6.23
C MET A 101 10.10 -6.07 6.64
N ASP A 102 10.08 -7.16 7.40
CA ASP A 102 8.87 -7.80 7.88
C ASP A 102 8.21 -6.96 8.96
N ASP A 103 8.99 -6.50 9.95
CA ASP A 103 8.51 -5.65 11.05
C ASP A 103 7.85 -4.38 10.51
N TYR A 104 8.48 -3.74 9.52
CA TYR A 104 7.93 -2.53 8.91
C TYR A 104 6.62 -2.79 8.15
N ILE A 105 6.48 -3.94 7.46
CA ILE A 105 5.19 -4.31 6.85
C ILE A 105 4.14 -4.56 7.93
N GLU A 106 4.49 -5.28 8.99
CA GLU A 106 3.55 -5.59 10.07
C GLU A 106 3.04 -4.33 10.77
N GLU A 107 3.93 -3.40 11.10
CA GLU A 107 3.59 -2.11 11.68
C GLU A 107 2.67 -1.32 10.74
N PHE A 108 3.05 -1.19 9.48
CA PHE A 108 2.23 -0.52 8.47
C PHE A 108 0.83 -1.14 8.32
N LEU A 109 0.71 -2.46 8.39
CA LEU A 109 -0.57 -3.15 8.27
C LEU A 109 -1.45 -3.00 9.52
N LYS A 110 -0.86 -2.83 10.70
CA LYS A 110 -1.57 -2.59 11.98
C LYS A 110 -2.06 -1.14 12.10
N ASN A 111 -1.35 -0.18 11.50
CA ASN A 111 -1.62 1.24 11.64
C ASN A 111 -2.47 1.80 10.48
N ASP A 112 -3.47 2.63 10.80
CA ASP A 112 -4.32 3.34 9.82
C ASP A 112 -4.10 4.86 9.85
N GLU A 113 -2.96 5.32 10.37
CA GLU A 113 -2.65 6.76 10.51
C GLU A 113 -2.76 7.52 9.18
N ASP A 114 -2.28 6.90 8.10
CA ASP A 114 -2.29 7.45 6.75
C ASP A 114 -3.64 7.28 6.02
N ALA A 115 -4.62 6.63 6.64
CA ALA A 115 -5.90 6.34 5.99
C ALA A 115 -6.64 7.65 5.64
N PRO A 116 -7.11 7.82 4.39
CA PRO A 116 -7.92 8.97 4.02
C PRO A 116 -9.20 9.01 4.86
N ARG A 117 -9.35 10.06 5.69
CA ARG A 117 -10.60 10.31 6.42
C ARG A 117 -11.56 11.03 5.48
N GLU A 118 -12.70 10.44 5.19
CA GLU A 118 -13.75 11.14 4.43
C GLU A 118 -14.30 12.32 5.25
N LYS A 119 -14.52 13.47 4.61
CA LYS A 119 -15.32 14.55 5.21
C LYS A 119 -16.81 14.17 5.09
N SER A 120 -17.30 13.42 6.06
CA SER A 120 -18.65 12.86 6.11
C SER A 120 -19.72 13.83 6.67
N HIS A 121 -19.87 15.04 6.10
CA HIS A 121 -20.93 15.96 6.59
C HIS A 121 -21.92 16.46 5.54
N ALA A 122 -21.60 16.44 4.24
CA ALA A 122 -22.56 16.89 3.21
C ALA A 122 -23.47 15.75 2.72
N THR A 123 -22.88 14.60 2.35
CA THR A 123 -23.60 13.53 1.64
C THR A 123 -24.60 12.76 2.51
N LEU A 124 -24.33 12.60 3.82
CA LEU A 124 -25.24 11.92 4.75
C LEU A 124 -26.53 12.71 4.98
N ASN A 125 -26.46 14.04 4.99
CA ASN A 125 -27.64 14.89 5.20
C ASN A 125 -28.56 14.86 3.98
N ASP A 126 -28.00 14.89 2.77
CA ASP A 126 -28.78 14.78 1.53
C ASP A 126 -29.42 13.40 1.38
N LEU A 127 -28.68 12.32 1.72
CA LEU A 127 -29.22 10.96 1.69
C LEU A 127 -30.32 10.76 2.76
N ASN A 128 -30.13 11.29 3.97
CA ASN A 128 -31.14 11.25 5.02
C ASN A 128 -32.39 12.06 4.66
N LYS A 129 -32.23 13.17 3.95
CA LYS A 129 -33.35 14.00 3.46
C LYS A 129 -34.18 13.24 2.45
N GLU A 130 -33.56 12.56 1.50
CA GLU A 130 -34.27 11.77 0.48
C GLU A 130 -34.89 10.49 1.06
N LEU A 131 -34.20 9.79 1.98
CA LEU A 131 -34.78 8.65 2.71
C LEU A 131 -36.04 9.05 3.49
N ARG A 132 -36.01 10.19 4.20
CA ARG A 132 -37.19 10.73 4.91
C ARG A 132 -38.33 11.04 3.93
N ARG A 133 -38.01 11.52 2.73
CA ARG A 133 -39.00 11.87 1.70
C ARG A 133 -39.76 10.65 1.15
N VAL A 134 -39.09 9.51 1.05
CA VAL A 134 -39.65 8.26 0.51
C VAL A 134 -40.37 7.45 1.58
N VAL A 135 -39.82 7.40 2.80
CA VAL A 135 -40.35 6.55 3.87
C VAL A 135 -41.52 7.20 4.62
N LEU A 136 -41.55 8.53 4.76
CA LEU A 136 -42.59 9.24 5.52
C LEU A 136 -43.75 9.76 4.66
N LYS A 137 -43.80 9.43 3.37
CA LYS A 137 -44.92 9.74 2.46
C LYS A 137 -45.81 8.51 2.18
N ARG A 138 -46.19 7.79 3.23
CA ARG A 138 -47.34 6.86 3.19
C ARG A 138 -48.41 7.33 4.14
#